data_AF-A0A534BEY1-F1
#
_entry.id   AF-A0A534BEY1-F1
#
_cell.length_a   1.000
_cell.length_b   1.000
_cell.length_c   1.000
_cell.angle_alpha   90.00
_cell.angle_beta   90.00
_cell.angle_gamma   90.00
#
_symmetry.space_group_name_H-M   'P 1'
#
loop_
_entity.id
_entity.type
_entity.pdbx_description
1 polymer ?
#
loop_
_entity_poly.entity_id
_entity_poly.type
_entity_poly.pdbx_seq_one_letter_code
_entity_poly.pdbx_strand_id
1 'polypeptide(L)'
;MLQTSFYMLVDYIALGWPECEAYLERIGVAHGKHGRDIAPHLYDLWLDCLLHAAKECDQHWSPEVEAAWRYMMGAGILFLKARYDRAAPAGGRQASR
;
A
#
# COMPACT_ATOMS: atom_id res chain seq x y z
N MET A 1 -6.11 9.39 5.95
CA MET A 1 -5.44 8.09 6.19
C MET A 1 -5.36 7.17 4.96
N LEU A 2 -6.19 7.31 3.92
CA LEU A 2 -5.95 6.66 2.61
C LEU A 2 -5.15 7.56 1.66
N GLN A 3 -5.63 8.78 1.44
CA GLN A 3 -5.01 9.79 0.56
C GLN A 3 -3.51 9.99 0.83
N THR A 4 -3.12 10.13 2.09
CA THR A 4 -1.70 10.23 2.48
C THR A 4 -0.89 9.02 2.03
N SER A 5 -1.39 7.80 2.23
CA SER A 5 -0.68 6.58 1.84
C SER A 5 -0.57 6.45 0.32
N PHE A 6 -1.54 6.95 -0.45
CA PHE A 6 -1.43 7.03 -1.91
C PHE A 6 -0.32 7.97 -2.34
N TYR A 7 -0.24 9.20 -1.80
CA TYR A 7 0.86 10.12 -2.13
C TYR A 7 2.22 9.53 -1.77
N MET A 8 2.35 8.93 -0.59
CA MET A 8 3.62 8.28 -0.18
C MET A 8 4.01 7.13 -1.11
N LEU A 9 3.04 6.37 -1.64
CA LEU A 9 3.30 5.32 -2.64
C LEU A 9 3.76 5.91 -3.97
N VAL A 10 3.08 6.95 -4.47
CA VAL A 10 3.48 7.64 -5.70
C VAL A 10 4.88 8.23 -5.57
N ASP A 11 5.17 8.93 -4.48
CA ASP A 11 6.48 9.54 -4.22
C ASP A 11 7.56 8.46 -4.09
N TYR A 12 7.26 7.33 -3.44
CA TYR A 12 8.19 6.20 -3.40
C TYR A 12 8.49 5.65 -4.79
N ILE A 13 7.48 5.39 -5.61
CA ILE A 13 7.65 4.85 -6.97
C ILE A 13 8.36 5.85 -7.89
N ALA A 14 8.03 7.14 -7.80
CA ALA A 14 8.54 8.17 -8.68
C ALA A 14 9.93 8.68 -8.28
N LEU A 15 10.21 8.79 -6.98
CA LEU A 15 11.39 9.48 -6.45
C LEU A 15 12.32 8.57 -5.64
N GLY A 16 11.85 7.41 -5.17
CA GLY A 16 12.67 6.45 -4.43
C GLY A 16 13.14 6.96 -3.06
N TRP A 17 12.43 7.90 -2.44
CA TRP A 17 12.87 8.52 -1.19
C TRP A 17 12.83 7.52 -0.01
N PRO A 18 13.92 7.40 0.78
CA PRO A 18 14.00 6.46 1.91
C PRO A 18 12.91 6.65 2.97
N GLU A 19 12.48 7.89 3.20
CA GLU A 19 11.42 8.22 4.15
C GLU A 19 10.07 7.64 3.71
N CYS A 20 9.83 7.57 2.40
CA CYS A 20 8.63 6.96 1.85
C CYS A 20 8.66 5.44 2.02
N GLU A 21 9.82 4.80 1.86
CA GLU A 21 9.98 3.37 2.14
C GLU A 21 9.70 3.05 3.61
N ALA A 22 10.27 3.83 4.55
CA ALA A 22 10.02 3.64 5.98
C ALA A 22 8.55 3.85 6.36
N TYR A 23 7.84 4.76 5.68
CA TYR A 23 6.40 4.90 5.82
C TYR A 23 5.66 3.66 5.32
N LEU A 24 5.97 3.18 4.10
CA LEU A 24 5.34 2.00 3.51
C LEU A 24 5.63 0.73 4.32
N GLU A 25 6.81 0.57 4.91
CA GLU A 25 7.14 -0.53 5.83
C GLU A 25 6.18 -0.57 7.03
N ARG A 26 5.91 0.58 7.65
CA ARG A 26 4.93 0.67 8.75
C ARG A 26 3.53 0.28 8.30
N ILE A 27 3.14 0.65 7.08
CA ILE A 27 1.85 0.24 6.50
C ILE A 27 1.84 -1.27 6.27
N GLY A 28 2.89 -1.85 5.69
CA GLY A 28 3.03 -3.29 5.46
C GLY A 28 2.86 -4.11 6.74
N VAL A 29 3.60 -3.76 7.79
CA VAL A 29 3.49 -4.43 9.10
C VAL A 29 2.09 -4.28 9.69
N ALA A 30 1.49 -3.08 9.61
CA ALA A 30 0.18 -2.83 10.19
C ALA A 30 -0.97 -3.59 9.48
N HIS A 31 -0.78 -3.98 8.22
CA HIS A 31 -1.76 -4.77 7.48
C HIS A 31 -1.42 -6.27 7.42
N GLY A 32 -0.16 -6.64 7.66
CA GLY A 32 0.30 -8.02 7.67
C GLY A 32 -0.30 -8.87 8.80
N LYS A 33 0.09 -10.14 8.81
CA LYS A 33 -0.38 -11.20 9.71
C LYS A 33 -0.31 -10.86 11.20
N HIS A 34 0.72 -10.12 11.60
CA HIS A 34 0.92 -9.70 12.99
C HIS A 34 0.23 -8.38 13.35
N GLY A 35 -0.36 -7.70 12.36
CA GLY A 35 -1.16 -6.49 12.53
C GLY A 35 -2.65 -6.82 12.41
N ARG A 36 -3.26 -6.42 11.29
CA ARG A 36 -4.69 -6.64 11.02
C ARG A 36 -5.01 -7.95 10.33
N ASP A 37 -3.98 -8.71 9.94
CA ASP A 37 -4.14 -9.99 9.24
C ASP A 37 -5.00 -9.88 7.96
N ILE A 38 -4.71 -8.86 7.14
CA ILE A 38 -5.41 -8.68 5.88
C ILE A 38 -4.89 -9.71 4.88
N ALA A 39 -5.72 -10.71 4.58
CA ALA A 39 -5.34 -11.79 3.69
C ALA A 39 -4.89 -11.23 2.31
N PRO A 40 -3.73 -11.68 1.76
CA PRO A 40 -3.14 -11.11 0.55
C PRO A 40 -4.06 -11.02 -0.68
N HIS A 41 -4.96 -12.00 -0.86
CA HIS A 41 -5.89 -12.02 -1.99
C HIS A 41 -6.95 -10.90 -1.94
N LEU A 42 -7.22 -10.34 -0.76
CA LEU A 42 -8.18 -9.25 -0.60
C LEU A 42 -7.70 -7.96 -1.28
N TYR A 43 -6.39 -7.79 -1.51
CA TYR A 43 -5.87 -6.63 -2.22
C TYR A 43 -6.22 -6.63 -3.72
N ASP A 44 -6.33 -7.82 -4.32
CA ASP A 44 -6.73 -7.93 -5.73
C ASP A 44 -8.21 -7.54 -5.88
N LEU A 45 -9.07 -8.06 -5.00
CA LEU A 45 -10.48 -7.67 -4.92
C LEU A 45 -10.65 -6.18 -4.63
N TRP A 46 -9.84 -5.64 -3.71
CA TRP A 46 -9.87 -4.22 -3.38
C TRP A 46 -9.46 -3.35 -4.56
N LEU A 47 -8.46 -3.74 -5.35
CA LEU A 47 -8.06 -3.01 -6.55
C LEU A 47 -9.20 -2.97 -7.57
N ASP A 48 -9.88 -4.09 -7.80
CA ASP A 48 -11.01 -4.13 -8.72
C ASP A 48 -12.16 -3.24 -8.26
N CYS A 49 -12.49 -3.25 -6.96
CA CYS A 49 -13.47 -2.33 -6.37
C CYS A 49 -13.06 -0.86 -6.51
N LEU A 50 -11.79 -0.54 -6.28
CA LEU A 50 -11.25 0.81 -6.42
C LEU A 50 -11.38 1.31 -7.86
N LEU A 51 -11.01 0.49 -8.85
CA LEU A 51 -11.09 0.84 -10.27
C LEU A 51 -12.54 1.01 -10.72
N HIS A 52 -13.45 0.16 -10.23
CA HIS A 52 -14.88 0.32 -10.49
C HIS A 52 -15.40 1.66 -9.98
N ALA A 53 -15.11 1.99 -8.71
CA ALA A 53 -15.51 3.26 -8.12
C ALA A 53 -14.87 4.47 -8.84
N ALA A 54 -13.58 4.37 -9.20
CA ALA A 54 -12.88 5.43 -9.93
C ALA A 54 -13.50 5.69 -11.30
N LYS A 55 -13.87 4.64 -12.04
CA LYS A 55 -14.56 4.73 -13.33
C LYS A 55 -15.93 5.40 -13.22
N GLU A 56 -16.67 5.14 -12.15
CA GLU A 56 -17.97 5.79 -11.90
C GLU A 56 -17.83 7.28 -11.55
N CYS A 57 -16.71 7.67 -10.94
CA CYS A 57 -16.49 9.04 -10.44
C CYS A 57 -15.76 9.95 -11.45
N ASP A 58 -14.89 9.41 -12.30
CA ASP A 58 -14.04 10.18 -13.20
C ASP A 58 -14.65 10.28 -14.61
N GLN A 59 -15.12 11.47 -14.96
CA GLN A 59 -15.68 11.76 -16.30
C GLN A 59 -14.64 11.65 -17.42
N HIS A 60 -13.35 11.68 -17.10
CA HIS A 60 -12.25 11.55 -18.05
C HIS A 60 -11.63 10.14 -18.05
N TRP A 61 -12.33 9.15 -17.50
CA TRP A 61 -11.86 7.77 -17.47
C TRP A 61 -11.49 7.26 -18.88
N SER A 62 -10.30 6.70 -19.00
CA SER A 62 -9.82 6.05 -20.23
C SER A 62 -9.07 4.75 -19.91
N PRO A 63 -8.86 3.86 -20.90
CA PRO A 63 -8.04 2.67 -20.71
C PRO A 63 -6.62 2.98 -20.21
N GLU A 64 -6.05 4.11 -20.61
CA GLU A 64 -4.74 4.58 -20.15
C GLU A 64 -4.75 4.99 -18.67
N VAL A 65 -5.83 5.64 -18.21
CA VAL A 65 -6.04 5.97 -16.80
C VAL A 65 -6.17 4.70 -15.96
N GLU A 66 -6.94 3.71 -16.43
CA GLU A 66 -7.04 2.40 -15.76
C GLU A 66 -5.67 1.72 -15.65
N ALA A 67 -4.92 1.69 -16.75
CA ALA A 67 -3.59 1.10 -16.80
C ALA A 67 -2.63 1.79 -15.81
N ALA A 68 -2.68 3.13 -15.72
CA ALA A 68 -1.87 3.90 -14.78
C ALA A 68 -2.23 3.56 -13.31
N TRP A 69 -3.52 3.44 -12.99
CA TRP A 69 -3.96 2.97 -11.67
C TRP A 69 -3.43 1.57 -11.36
N ARG A 70 -3.60 0.62 -12.28
CA ARG A 70 -3.11 -0.77 -12.08
C ARG A 70 -1.60 -0.83 -11.91
N TYR A 71 -0.85 -0.06 -12.68
CA TYR A 71 0.61 0.01 -12.59
C TYR A 71 1.07 0.52 -11.22
N MET A 72 0.56 1.69 -10.82
CA MET A 72 0.94 2.34 -9.56
C MET A 72 0.49 1.51 -8.35
N MET A 73 -0.76 1.07 -8.34
CA MET A 73 -1.33 0.33 -7.21
C MET A 73 -0.81 -1.09 -7.14
N GLY A 74 -0.53 -1.72 -8.28
CA GLY A 74 0.08 -3.04 -8.34
C GLY A 74 1.41 -3.08 -7.59
N ALA A 75 2.27 -2.06 -7.76
CA ALA A 75 3.53 -1.97 -7.04
C ALA A 75 3.33 -1.86 -5.52
N GLY A 76 2.38 -1.04 -5.07
CA GLY A 76 2.03 -0.93 -3.65
C GLY A 76 1.44 -2.22 -3.06
N ILE A 77 0.55 -2.88 -3.80
CA ILE A 77 -0.06 -4.16 -3.39
C ILE A 77 1.01 -5.24 -3.29
N LEU A 78 1.90 -5.36 -4.27
CA LEU A 78 3.03 -6.30 -4.22
C LEU A 78 3.91 -6.04 -3.00
N PHE A 79 4.17 -4.77 -2.69
CA PHE A 79 4.93 -4.37 -1.51
C PHE A 79 4.28 -4.85 -0.20
N LEU A 80 2.95 -4.73 -0.06
CA LEU A 80 2.20 -5.19 1.11
C LEU A 80 2.16 -6.72 1.19
N LYS A 81 1.88 -7.40 0.07
CA LYS A 81 1.87 -8.87 -0.01
C LYS A 81 3.22 -9.46 0.40
N ALA A 82 4.33 -8.88 -0.05
CA ALA A 82 5.69 -9.31 0.30
C ALA A 82 6.02 -9.15 1.80
N ARG A 83 5.23 -8.37 2.54
CA ARG A 83 5.42 -8.09 3.97
C ARG A 83 4.40 -8.75 4.87
N TYR A 84 3.50 -9.55 4.30
CA TYR A 84 2.40 -10.15 5.05
C TYR A 84 2.87 -10.94 6.28
N ASP A 85 3.89 -11.79 6.15
CA ASP A 85 4.44 -12.58 7.27
C ASP A 85 5.56 -11.85 8.05
N ARG A 86 5.91 -10.60 7.71
CA ARG A 86 6.95 -9.88 8.44
C ARG A 86 6.41 -9.39 9.79
N ALA A 87 7.08 -9.78 10.87
CA ALA A 87 6.91 -9.15 12.16
C ALA A 87 7.47 -7.73 12.14
N ALA A 88 6.90 -6.83 12.96
CA ALA A 88 7.53 -5.55 13.24
C ALA A 88 8.98 -5.80 13.71
N PRO A 89 9.96 -4.99 13.28
CA PRO A 89 11.29 -5.08 13.86
C PRO A 89 11.16 -4.94 15.38
N ALA A 90 11.84 -5.81 16.12
CA ALA A 90 11.80 -5.81 17.59
C ALA A 90 12.35 -4.48 18.11
N GLY A 91 11.48 -3.49 18.28
CA GLY A 91 11.78 -2.22 18.90
C GLY A 91 12.12 -2.46 20.36
N GLY A 92 13.35 -2.11 20.75
CA GLY A 92 13.92 -2.37 22.05
C GLY A 92 13.00 -2.00 23.20
N ARG A 93 12.78 -2.96 24.10
CA ARG A 93 12.54 -2.65 25.51
C ARG A 93 13.74 -1.84 25.99
N GLN A 94 13.63 -0.51 25.99
CA GLN A 94 14.35 0.28 26.97
C GLN A 94 13.80 -0.17 28.32
N ALA A 95 14.62 -0.92 29.04
CA ALA A 95 14.42 -1.20 30.45
C ALA A 95 14.44 0.16 31.17
N SER A 96 13.26 0.64 31.56
CA SER A 96 13.17 1.64 32.62
C SER A 96 13.65 0.96 33.90
N ARG A 97 14.89 1.28 34.31
CA ARG A 97 15.35 1.18 35.68
C ARG A 97 15.22 2.56 36.31
#